data_AF-A0A3D1RTZ2-F1
#
_entry.id   AF-A0A3D1RTZ2-F1
#
_cell.length_a   1.000
_cell.length_b   1.000
_cell.length_c   1.000
_cell.angle_alpha   90.00
_cell.angle_beta   90.00
_cell.angle_gamma   90.00
#
_symmetry.space_group_name_H-M   'P 1'
#
loop_
_entity.id
_entity.type
_entity.pdbx_description
1 polymer ?
#
loop_
_entity_poly.entity_id
_entity_poly.type
_entity_poly.pdbx_seq_one_letter_code
_entity_poly.pdbx_strand_id
1 'polypeptide(L)'
;LLCLHLTQRSCDVALGLPYNIAGYAFLLELFGRFSGIPVGFLGHTLVDAHIYTAKPDGTMSEYDHVPGLRDQLTRPPRALPKLVIDCNINSLEDVENLLDAETDKLLATFSLSGYEPYQAIRFQVAV
;
A
#
# COMPACT_ATOMS: atom_id res chain seq x y z
N LEU A 1 -9.01 14.17 -15.65
CA LEU A 1 -8.82 13.20 -14.56
C LEU A 1 -7.52 13.55 -13.86
N LEU A 2 -7.44 13.41 -12.54
CA LEU A 2 -6.22 13.57 -11.76
C LEU A 2 -5.40 12.28 -11.83
N CYS A 3 -4.15 12.33 -12.27
CA CYS A 3 -3.26 11.17 -12.30
C CYS A 3 -2.05 11.43 -11.40
N LEU A 4 -1.59 10.41 -10.69
CA LEU A 4 -0.42 10.48 -9.81
C LEU A 4 0.68 9.59 -10.37
N HIS A 5 1.90 10.12 -10.51
CA HIS A 5 3.06 9.37 -10.96
C HIS A 5 4.12 9.33 -9.85
N LEU A 6 4.44 8.14 -9.38
CA LEU A 6 5.50 7.87 -8.41
C LEU A 6 6.70 7.26 -9.13
N THR A 7 7.90 7.78 -8.87
CA THR A 7 9.16 7.13 -9.26
C THR A 7 9.90 6.74 -7.98
N GLN A 8 10.08 5.44 -7.77
CA GLN A 8 10.74 4.88 -6.60
C GLN A 8 12.13 4.36 -6.97
N ARG A 9 13.16 4.93 -6.33
CA ARG A 9 14.56 4.58 -6.61
C ARG A 9 14.92 3.13 -6.28
N SER A 10 14.26 2.53 -5.29
CA SER A 10 14.57 1.21 -4.74
C SER A 10 13.32 0.67 -4.07
N CYS A 11 12.88 -0.51 -4.47
CA CYS A 11 11.57 -1.07 -4.18
C CYS A 11 11.68 -2.54 -3.77
N ASP A 12 11.55 -2.79 -2.48
CA ASP A 12 11.32 -4.13 -1.93
C ASP A 12 9.93 -4.59 -2.37
N VAL A 13 9.88 -5.62 -3.22
CA VAL A 13 8.65 -6.14 -3.80
C VAL A 13 7.75 -6.82 -2.76
N ALA A 14 8.31 -7.44 -1.72
CA ALA A 14 7.54 -8.21 -0.75
C ALA A 14 6.88 -7.33 0.32
N LEU A 15 7.63 -6.33 0.81
CA LEU A 15 7.19 -5.48 1.91
C LEU A 15 6.93 -4.05 1.48
N GLY A 16 7.84 -3.40 0.75
CA GLY A 16 7.71 -1.97 0.42
C GLY A 16 6.59 -1.69 -0.60
N LEU A 17 6.60 -2.43 -1.72
CA LEU A 17 5.73 -2.19 -2.86
C LEU A 17 4.23 -2.23 -2.48
N PRO A 18 3.70 -3.22 -1.72
CA PRO A 18 2.29 -3.24 -1.35
C PRO A 18 1.84 -1.99 -0.58
N TYR A 19 2.67 -1.53 0.38
CA TYR A 19 2.39 -0.32 1.15
C TYR A 19 2.48 0.93 0.28
N ASN A 20 3.44 1.00 -0.64
CA ASN A 20 3.56 2.14 -1.55
C ASN A 20 2.38 2.25 -2.51
N ILE A 21 1.89 1.13 -3.07
CA ILE A 21 0.70 1.15 -3.93
C ILE A 21 -0.51 1.67 -3.14
N ALA A 22 -0.77 1.11 -1.96
CA ALA A 22 -1.91 1.51 -1.14
C ALA A 22 -1.82 2.99 -0.69
N GLY A 23 -0.65 3.41 -0.20
CA GLY A 23 -0.45 4.78 0.30
C GLY A 23 -0.59 5.84 -0.79
N TYR A 24 -0.03 5.62 -1.99
CA TYR A 24 -0.13 6.60 -3.07
C TYR A 24 -1.48 6.56 -3.80
N ALA A 25 -2.17 5.41 -3.82
CA ALA A 25 -3.57 5.36 -4.26
C ALA A 25 -4.47 6.13 -3.28
N PHE A 26 -4.23 6.00 -1.97
CA PHE A 26 -4.92 6.77 -0.94
C PHE A 26 -4.70 8.28 -1.11
N LEU A 27 -3.46 8.72 -1.35
CA LEU A 27 -3.17 10.13 -1.63
C LEU A 27 -3.86 10.63 -2.89
N LEU A 28 -3.90 9.82 -3.96
CA LEU A 28 -4.59 10.17 -5.20
C LEU A 28 -6.10 10.39 -4.97
N GLU A 29 -6.74 9.54 -4.17
CA GLU A 29 -8.15 9.69 -3.77
C GLU A 29 -8.38 10.97 -2.95
N LEU A 30 -7.53 11.26 -1.96
CA LEU A 30 -7.61 12.49 -1.17
C LEU A 30 -7.43 13.74 -2.06
N PHE A 31 -6.43 13.76 -2.93
CA PHE A 31 -6.21 14.90 -3.82
C PHE A 31 -7.33 15.09 -4.83
N GLY A 32 -7.89 14.00 -5.37
CA GLY A 32 -9.06 14.06 -6.24
C GLY A 32 -10.25 14.68 -5.52
N ARG A 33 -10.48 14.28 -4.27
CA ARG A 33 -11.53 14.82 -3.42
C ARG A 33 -11.33 16.30 -3.09
N PHE A 34 -10.15 16.71 -2.64
CA PHE A 34 -9.87 18.10 -2.24
C PHE A 34 -9.86 19.06 -3.42
N SER A 35 -9.44 18.60 -4.60
CA SER A 35 -9.44 19.42 -5.82
C SER A 35 -10.77 19.41 -6.58
N GLY A 36 -11.67 18.47 -6.26
CA GLY A 36 -12.88 18.21 -7.04
C GLY A 36 -12.61 17.60 -8.43
N ILE A 37 -11.38 17.19 -8.72
CA ILE A 37 -11.00 16.59 -10.01
C ILE A 37 -11.21 15.07 -9.92
N PRO A 38 -11.99 14.45 -10.82
CA PRO A 38 -12.19 13.00 -10.80
C PRO A 38 -10.86 12.25 -10.97
N VAL A 39 -10.65 11.21 -10.16
CA VAL A 39 -9.44 10.38 -10.15
C VAL A 39 -9.28 9.61 -11.46
N GLY A 40 -8.05 9.58 -11.96
CA GLY A 40 -7.59 8.78 -13.09
C GLY A 40 -6.83 7.55 -12.62
N PHE A 41 -5.52 7.51 -12.89
CA PHE A 41 -4.69 6.35 -12.55
C PHE A 41 -3.45 6.73 -11.73
N LEU A 42 -2.96 5.74 -10.99
CA LEU A 42 -1.65 5.76 -10.32
C LEU A 42 -0.63 5.05 -11.24
N GLY A 43 0.38 5.79 -11.69
CA GLY A 43 1.56 5.23 -12.35
C GLY A 43 2.71 5.06 -11.35
N HIS A 44 3.25 3.85 -11.22
CA HIS A 44 4.38 3.59 -10.32
C HIS A 44 5.58 3.05 -11.12
N THR A 45 6.61 3.88 -11.26
CA THR A 45 7.88 3.53 -11.89
C THR A 45 8.85 3.04 -10.84
N LEU A 46 9.33 1.81 -10.99
CA LEU A 46 10.32 1.19 -10.11
C LEU A 46 11.68 1.21 -10.81
N VAL A 47 12.68 1.83 -10.19
CA VAL A 47 14.04 1.88 -10.75
C VAL A 47 14.78 0.58 -10.44
N ASP A 48 14.92 0.26 -9.15
CA ASP A 48 15.50 -1.00 -8.67
C ASP A 48 14.41 -1.78 -7.92
N ALA A 49 13.75 -2.70 -8.62
CA ALA A 49 12.80 -3.63 -8.03
C ALA A 49 13.51 -4.93 -7.63
N HIS A 50 13.50 -5.24 -6.33
CA HIS A 50 14.26 -6.36 -5.79
C HIS A 50 13.47 -7.17 -4.76
N ILE A 51 13.95 -8.39 -4.52
CA ILE A 51 13.45 -9.34 -3.52
C ILE A 51 14.63 -9.74 -2.65
N TYR A 52 14.47 -9.70 -1.33
CA TYR A 52 15.49 -10.20 -0.41
C TYR A 52 15.56 -11.73 -0.44
N THR A 53 16.78 -12.27 -0.45
CA THR A 53 17.06 -13.71 -0.47
C THR A 53 18.02 -14.07 0.66
N ALA A 54 18.04 -15.35 1.05
CA ALA A 54 19.10 -15.89 1.90
C ALA A 54 20.47 -15.69 1.23
N LYS A 55 21.53 -15.56 2.03
CA LYS A 55 22.90 -15.54 1.49
C LYS A 55 23.32 -16.94 1.04
N PRO A 56 24.27 -17.05 0.08
CA PRO A 56 24.74 -18.35 -0.40
C PRO A 56 25.37 -19.24 0.68
N ASP A 57 25.89 -18.64 1.77
CA ASP A 57 26.46 -19.34 2.91
C ASP A 57 25.41 -19.78 3.96
N GLY A 58 24.12 -19.57 3.66
CA GLY A 58 23.00 -19.91 4.53
C GLY A 58 22.74 -18.91 5.66
N THR A 59 23.57 -17.87 5.81
CA THR A 59 23.29 -16.80 6.78
C THR A 59 22.15 -15.90 6.30
N MET A 60 21.47 -15.22 7.23
CA MET A 60 20.34 -14.33 6.94
C MET A 60 19.15 -15.03 6.26
N SER A 61 18.99 -16.35 6.46
CA SER A 61 17.89 -17.14 5.88
C SER A 61 16.49 -16.66 6.27
N GLU A 62 16.36 -16.00 7.42
CA GLU A 62 15.14 -15.41 7.94
C GLU A 62 14.64 -14.22 7.11
N TYR A 63 15.51 -13.62 6.29
CA TYR A 63 15.19 -12.53 5.37
C TYR A 63 14.87 -13.02 3.95
N ASP A 64 14.82 -14.33 3.71
CA ASP A 64 14.44 -14.87 2.41
C ASP A 64 12.93 -14.72 2.17
N HIS A 65 12.58 -13.86 1.22
CA HIS A 65 11.18 -13.60 0.86
C HIS A 65 10.70 -14.50 -0.27
N VAL A 66 11.58 -15.22 -0.96
CA VAL A 66 11.24 -16.02 -2.14
C VAL A 66 10.18 -17.11 -1.83
N PRO A 67 10.27 -17.88 -0.74
CA PRO A 67 9.26 -18.90 -0.44
C PRO A 67 7.86 -18.30 -0.25
N GLY A 68 7.75 -17.20 0.50
CA GLY A 68 6.47 -16.52 0.74
C GLY A 68 5.89 -15.91 -0.54
N LEU A 69 6.72 -15.28 -1.38
CA LEU A 69 6.27 -14.74 -2.66
C LEU A 69 5.82 -15.84 -3.63
N ARG A 70 6.50 -16.99 -3.65
CA ARG A 70 6.06 -18.15 -4.44
C ARG A 70 4.71 -18.68 -3.97
N ASP A 71 4.47 -18.75 -2.67
CA ASP A 71 3.15 -19.09 -2.12
C ASP A 71 2.10 -18.05 -2.55
N GLN A 72 2.41 -16.75 -2.49
CA GLN A 72 1.51 -15.69 -2.94
C GLN A 72 1.09 -15.86 -4.41
N LEU A 73 2.02 -16.23 -5.30
CA LEU A 73 1.75 -16.46 -6.73
C LEU A 73 0.80 -17.62 -7.00
N THR A 74 0.58 -18.53 -6.05
CA THR A 74 -0.41 -19.61 -6.18
C THR A 74 -1.84 -19.15 -5.90
N ARG A 75 -2.03 -17.95 -5.35
CA ARG A 75 -3.32 -17.43 -4.90
C ARG A 75 -3.95 -16.57 -6.00
N PRO A 76 -5.08 -16.98 -6.61
CA PRO A 76 -5.73 -16.17 -7.64
C PRO A 76 -6.23 -14.84 -7.04
N PRO A 77 -6.11 -13.70 -7.75
CA PRO A 77 -6.65 -12.42 -7.27
C PRO A 77 -8.15 -12.50 -7.01
N ARG A 78 -8.59 -11.92 -5.87
CA ARG A 78 -10.01 -11.75 -5.52
C ARG A 78 -10.52 -10.38 -5.99
N ALA A 79 -11.82 -10.15 -5.81
CA ALA A 79 -12.41 -8.85 -6.06
C ALA A 79 -11.67 -7.74 -5.26
N LEU A 80 -11.45 -6.59 -5.91
CA LEU A 80 -10.78 -5.46 -5.28
C LEU A 80 -11.69 -4.84 -4.22
N PRO A 81 -11.12 -4.37 -3.09
CA PRO A 81 -11.87 -3.59 -2.12
C PRO A 81 -12.19 -2.20 -2.67
N LYS A 82 -13.08 -1.50 -1.98
CA LYS A 82 -13.32 -0.07 -2.21
C LYS A 82 -12.94 0.74 -0.97
N LEU A 83 -12.11 1.77 -1.18
CA LEU A 83 -11.82 2.78 -0.17
C LEU A 83 -13.07 3.60 0.15
N VAL A 84 -13.37 3.72 1.44
CA VAL A 84 -14.45 4.53 1.98
C VAL A 84 -13.80 5.60 2.87
N ILE A 85 -14.07 6.86 2.52
CA ILE A 85 -13.59 8.03 3.24
C ILE A 85 -14.82 8.77 3.79
N ASP A 86 -14.83 9.02 5.10
CA ASP A 86 -15.87 9.79 5.78
C ASP A 86 -16.15 11.11 5.04
N CYS A 87 -17.43 11.47 4.90
CA CYS A 87 -17.84 12.64 4.11
C CYS A 87 -17.38 13.98 4.69
N ASN A 88 -16.92 14.04 5.93
CA ASN A 88 -16.42 15.25 6.57
C ASN A 88 -14.97 15.59 6.16
N ILE A 89 -14.23 14.64 5.59
CA ILE A 89 -12.86 14.89 5.13
C ILE A 89 -12.91 15.58 3.76
N ASN A 90 -12.79 16.91 3.70
CA ASN A 90 -12.94 17.67 2.45
C ASN A 90 -11.74 18.58 2.14
N SER A 91 -10.83 18.73 3.09
CA SER A 91 -9.65 19.58 2.98
C SER A 91 -8.44 18.94 3.65
N LEU A 92 -7.27 19.53 3.43
CA LEU A 92 -6.04 19.12 4.11
C LEU A 92 -6.15 19.32 5.63
N GLU A 93 -6.78 20.40 6.08
CA GLU A 93 -6.98 20.70 7.51
C GLU A 93 -7.75 19.58 8.22
N ASP A 94 -8.75 18.97 7.57
CA ASP A 94 -9.50 17.84 8.13
C ASP A 94 -8.61 16.61 8.39
N VAL A 95 -7.58 16.39 7.57
CA VAL A 95 -6.62 15.30 7.73
C VAL A 95 -5.56 15.66 8.77
N GLU A 96 -5.10 16.91 8.79
CA GLU A 96 -4.14 17.40 9.78
C GLU A 96 -4.69 17.24 11.21
N ASN A 97 -5.98 17.50 11.40
CA ASN A 97 -6.67 17.27 12.67
C ASN A 97 -6.74 15.80 13.12
N LEU A 98 -6.38 14.85 12.25
CA LEU A 98 -6.36 13.42 12.54
C LEU A 98 -4.96 12.86 12.77
N LEU A 99 -3.90 13.66 12.65
CA LEU A 99 -2.52 13.18 12.80
C LEU A 99 -2.23 12.57 14.17
N ASP A 100 -2.85 13.12 15.22
CA ASP A 100 -2.74 12.64 16.60
C ASP A 100 -3.95 11.80 17.04
N ALA A 101 -4.83 11.43 16.11
CA ALA A 101 -6.04 10.67 16.43
C ALA A 101 -5.72 9.21 16.77
N GLU A 102 -6.52 8.65 17.67
CA GLU A 102 -6.45 7.22 18.01
C GLU A 102 -6.82 6.33 16.82
N THR A 103 -6.28 5.11 16.81
CA THR A 103 -6.50 4.13 15.74
C THR A 103 -7.98 3.91 15.42
N ASP A 104 -8.84 3.84 16.43
CA ASP A 104 -10.28 3.62 16.23
C ASP A 104 -10.93 4.78 15.46
N LYS A 105 -10.49 6.02 15.73
CA LYS A 105 -10.96 7.20 15.00
C LYS A 105 -10.46 7.19 13.56
N LEU A 106 -9.21 6.78 13.32
CA LEU A 106 -8.66 6.64 11.98
C LEU A 106 -9.41 5.57 11.17
N LEU A 107 -9.68 4.41 11.76
CA LEU A 107 -10.40 3.31 11.11
C LEU A 107 -11.89 3.62 10.87
N ALA A 108 -12.50 4.45 11.72
CA ALA A 108 -13.84 4.97 11.47
C ALA A 108 -13.85 5.99 10.30
N THR A 109 -12.76 6.74 10.13
CA THR A 109 -12.66 7.78 9.08
C THR A 109 -12.28 7.20 7.73
N PHE A 110 -11.36 6.24 7.71
CA PHE A 110 -10.82 5.61 6.51
C PHE A 110 -10.96 4.09 6.63
N SER A 111 -11.77 3.50 5.77
CA SER A 111 -12.03 2.05 5.80
C SER A 111 -12.04 1.44 4.41
N LEU A 112 -11.93 0.12 4.35
CA LEU A 112 -12.07 -0.66 3.12
C LEU A 112 -13.35 -1.50 3.20
N SER A 113 -14.22 -1.33 2.22
CA SER A 113 -15.40 -2.18 2.03
C SER A 113 -15.07 -3.32 1.05
N GLY A 114 -15.60 -4.52 1.32
CA GLY A 114 -15.38 -5.70 0.47
C GLY A 114 -13.95 -6.22 0.50
N TYR A 115 -13.16 -5.91 1.54
CA TYR A 115 -11.78 -6.39 1.65
C TYR A 115 -11.73 -7.81 2.20
N GLU A 116 -11.61 -8.79 1.30
CA GLU A 116 -11.56 -10.21 1.62
C GLU A 116 -10.21 -10.84 1.20
N PRO A 117 -9.09 -10.50 1.86
CA PRO A 117 -7.77 -10.99 1.48
C PRO A 117 -7.59 -12.49 1.81
N TYR A 118 -6.54 -13.08 1.24
CA TYR A 118 -6.01 -14.36 1.72
C TYR A 118 -5.31 -14.17 3.08
N GLN A 119 -5.00 -15.29 3.75
CA GLN A 119 -4.21 -15.27 4.98
C GLN A 119 -2.88 -14.52 4.79
N ALA A 120 -2.52 -13.67 5.75
CA ALA A 120 -1.28 -12.90 5.67
C ALA A 120 -0.04 -13.79 5.53
N ILE A 121 0.87 -13.40 4.65
CA ILE A 121 2.22 -13.98 4.53
C ILE A 121 3.16 -13.05 5.31
N ARG A 122 3.98 -13.62 6.18
CA ARG A 122 4.92 -12.85 7.01
C ARG A 122 6.30 -12.82 6.35
N PHE A 123 6.87 -11.63 6.25
CA PHE A 123 8.24 -11.40 5.82
C PHE A 123 8.99 -10.63 6.91
N GLN A 124 10.28 -10.90 7.08
CA GLN A 124 11.12 -10.10 7.97
C GLN A 124 11.59 -8.84 7.25
N VAL A 125 11.54 -7.70 7.95
CA VAL A 125 12.09 -6.44 7.45
C VAL A 125 13.62 -6.55 7.53
N ALA A 126 14.29 -6.45 6.39
CA ALA A 126 15.75 -6.33 6.37
C ALA A 126 16.16 -4.99 7.01
N VAL A 127 17.06 -5.04 8.00
CA VAL A 127 17.66 -3.87 8.67
C VAL A 127 19.07 -3.64 8.14
#